data_AF-Q4BVX2-F1
#
_entry.id   AF-Q4BVX2-F1
#
_cell.length_a   1.000
_cell.length_b   1.000
_cell.length_c   1.000
_cell.angle_alpha   90.00
_cell.angle_beta   90.00
_cell.angle_gamma   90.00
#
_symmetry.space_group_name_H-M   'P 1'
#
loop_
_entity.id
_entity.type
_entity.pdbx_description
1 polymer ?
#
loop_
_entity_poly.entity_id
_entity_poly.type
_entity_poly.pdbx_seq_one_letter_code
_entity_poly.pdbx_strand_id
1 'polypeptide(L)'
;MYRKEGQPLPPPEKFELPFEGKLSPNNRWVIMAELIPWDDFEEEYAKLFSAEKGAPAKLFRMALGTLIIKEKLGTSDRETIEQIRENPYLQYFIGLNCYQQEPPLESSMLVHFRKRIDGELINKINKKIVKREIDKSDKEVKKKDCLQEKGEKIKNKGKLILDATCAPADIKYPTDLGI
;
A
#
# COMPACT_ATOMS: atom_id res chain seq x y z
N MET A 1 23.72 1.06 32.64
CA MET A 1 22.75 0.75 33.71
C MET A 1 21.51 1.60 33.47
N TYR A 2 20.36 1.00 33.14
CA TYR A 2 19.09 1.73 33.05
C TYR A 2 18.71 2.21 34.46
N ARG A 3 18.57 3.53 34.67
CA ARG A 3 18.06 4.09 35.93
C ARG A 3 16.55 4.23 35.82
N LYS A 4 15.82 3.47 36.64
CA LYS A 4 14.39 3.71 36.88
C LYS A 4 14.26 4.97 37.71
N GLU A 5 13.99 6.10 37.07
CA GLU A 5 13.35 7.21 37.76
C GLU A 5 11.89 6.81 38.01
N GLY A 6 11.43 6.97 39.25
CA GLY A 6 10.10 6.54 39.70
C GLY A 6 8.99 7.44 39.19
N GLN A 7 8.91 7.64 37.87
CA GLN A 7 7.79 8.35 37.26
C GLN A 7 6.56 7.44 37.28
N PRO A 8 5.50 7.78 38.02
CA PRO A 8 4.25 7.03 37.96
C PRO A 8 3.66 7.17 36.56
N LEU A 9 3.26 6.05 35.96
CA LEU A 9 2.59 6.06 34.67
C LEU A 9 1.31 6.91 34.78
N PRO A 10 1.06 7.86 33.86
CA PRO A 10 -0.15 8.65 33.90
C PRO A 10 -1.37 7.74 33.71
N PRO A 11 -2.47 7.98 34.45
CA PRO A 11 -3.74 7.29 34.20
C PRO A 11 -4.25 7.62 32.79
N PRO A 12 -5.01 6.72 32.14
CA PRO A 12 -5.46 6.91 30.76
C PRO A 12 -6.27 8.21 30.57
N GLU A 13 -6.98 8.66 31.60
CA GLU A 13 -7.75 9.91 31.61
C GLU A 13 -6.90 11.18 31.50
N LYS A 14 -5.62 11.12 31.90
CA LYS A 14 -4.66 12.22 31.81
C LYS A 14 -3.73 12.09 30.60
N PHE A 15 -3.95 11.10 29.75
CA PHE A 15 -3.18 10.95 28.53
C PHE A 15 -3.65 11.99 27.51
N GLU A 16 -2.84 13.01 27.28
CA GLU A 16 -3.15 14.04 26.30
C GLU A 16 -3.02 13.46 24.89
N LEU A 17 -4.10 13.57 24.11
CA LEU A 17 -4.12 13.31 22.68
C LEU A 17 -4.06 14.66 21.96
N PRO A 18 -2.87 15.23 21.67
CA PRO A 18 -2.77 16.47 20.92
C PRO A 18 -3.33 16.22 19.51
N PHE A 19 -4.57 16.63 19.29
CA PHE A 19 -5.28 16.36 18.06
C PHE A 19 -4.97 17.46 17.04
N GLU A 20 -4.06 17.17 16.10
CA GLU A 20 -3.74 18.08 15.00
C GLU A 20 -4.84 18.14 13.91
N GLY A 21 -5.91 17.36 14.07
CA GLY A 21 -7.08 17.38 13.18
C GLY A 21 -6.85 16.86 11.76
N LYS A 22 -5.60 16.56 11.37
CA LYS A 22 -5.22 16.15 10.02
C LYS A 22 -4.47 14.83 10.05
N LEU A 23 -4.79 13.96 9.10
CA LEU A 23 -4.01 12.77 8.82
C LEU A 23 -2.72 13.17 8.11
N SER A 24 -1.59 12.61 8.54
CA SER A 24 -0.33 12.82 7.84
C SER A 24 -0.37 12.16 6.44
N PRO A 25 -0.11 12.91 5.35
CA PRO A 25 -0.08 12.36 4.00
C PRO A 25 1.08 11.37 3.80
N ASN A 26 2.14 11.50 4.61
CA ASN A 26 3.31 10.64 4.56
C ASN A 26 3.08 9.25 5.19
N ASN A 27 1.89 8.98 5.73
CA ASN A 27 1.59 7.68 6.30
C ASN A 27 1.49 6.61 5.19
N ARG A 28 2.09 5.44 5.43
CA ARG A 28 2.08 4.30 4.50
C ARG A 28 0.68 3.94 3.98
N TRP A 29 -0.36 4.06 4.81
CA TRP A 29 -1.73 3.72 4.44
C TRP A 29 -2.37 4.79 3.56
N VAL A 30 -2.07 6.07 3.80
CA VAL A 30 -2.58 7.18 2.99
C VAL A 30 -1.99 7.10 1.59
N ILE A 31 -0.68 6.92 1.49
CA ILE A 31 0.03 6.72 0.21
C ILE A 31 -0.56 5.52 -0.54
N MET A 32 -0.79 4.40 0.14
CA MET A 32 -1.36 3.21 -0.48
C MET A 32 -2.79 3.42 -0.97
N ALA A 33 -3.60 4.20 -0.25
CA ALA A 33 -4.95 4.54 -0.69
C ALA A 33 -4.95 5.32 -2.01
N GLU A 34 -3.97 6.20 -2.22
CA GLU A 34 -3.85 6.99 -3.46
C GLU A 34 -3.36 6.17 -4.66
N LEU A 35 -2.57 5.11 -4.41
CA LEU A 35 -2.04 4.26 -5.47
C LEU A 35 -3.10 3.32 -6.08
N ILE A 36 -4.09 2.90 -5.28
CA ILE A 36 -5.06 1.89 -5.70
C ILE A 36 -6.20 2.53 -6.52
N PRO A 37 -6.52 2.02 -7.73
CA PRO A 37 -7.71 2.41 -8.48
C PRO A 37 -8.99 1.93 -7.79
N TRP A 38 -9.63 2.72 -6.94
CA TRP A 38 -10.87 2.24 -6.31
C TRP A 38 -12.05 2.24 -7.29
N ASP A 39 -12.25 3.35 -8.00
CA ASP A 39 -13.42 3.58 -8.88
C ASP A 39 -13.51 2.56 -10.02
N ASP A 40 -12.38 2.23 -10.66
CA ASP A 40 -12.30 1.28 -11.78
C ASP A 40 -12.84 -0.12 -11.45
N PHE A 41 -12.83 -0.51 -10.18
CA PHE A 41 -13.21 -1.86 -9.73
C PHE A 41 -14.50 -1.86 -8.92
N GLU A 42 -14.99 -0.70 -8.49
CA GLU A 42 -16.31 -0.58 -7.85
C GLU A 42 -17.41 -1.06 -8.81
N GLU A 43 -17.31 -0.75 -10.10
CA GLU A 43 -18.27 -1.22 -11.12
C GLU A 43 -18.22 -2.74 -11.33
N GLU A 44 -17.01 -3.32 -11.38
CA GLU A 44 -16.83 -4.78 -11.52
C GLU A 44 -17.39 -5.50 -10.28
N TYR A 45 -17.18 -4.92 -9.10
CA TYR A 45 -17.69 -5.44 -7.84
C TYR A 45 -19.21 -5.32 -7.72
N ALA A 46 -19.79 -4.18 -8.12
CA ALA A 46 -21.23 -3.96 -8.08
C ALA A 46 -22.01 -4.98 -8.91
N LYS A 47 -21.46 -5.44 -10.05
CA LYS A 47 -22.05 -6.47 -10.90
C LYS A 47 -22.21 -7.83 -10.21
N LEU A 48 -21.47 -8.10 -9.13
CA LEU A 48 -21.59 -9.34 -8.35
C LEU A 48 -22.83 -9.36 -7.45
N PHE A 49 -23.50 -8.22 -7.28
CA PHE A 49 -24.69 -8.08 -6.43
C PHE A 49 -25.96 -7.97 -7.27
N SER A 50 -27.04 -8.55 -6.77
CA SER A 50 -28.38 -8.35 -7.35
C SER A 50 -28.93 -7.01 -6.88
N ALA A 51 -29.51 -6.22 -7.80
CA ALA A 51 -30.05 -4.90 -7.50
C ALA A 51 -31.33 -4.93 -6.65
N GLU A 52 -32.08 -6.04 -6.66
CA GLU A 52 -33.45 -6.08 -6.13
C GLU A 52 -33.62 -6.84 -4.81
N LYS A 53 -32.64 -7.65 -4.39
CA LYS A 53 -32.77 -8.50 -3.19
C LYS A 53 -31.51 -8.50 -2.33
N GLY A 54 -31.68 -8.10 -1.07
CA GLY A 54 -30.69 -8.30 -0.01
C GLY A 54 -30.44 -7.05 0.84
N ALA A 55 -29.53 -7.20 1.80
CA ALA A 55 -28.98 -6.07 2.55
C ALA A 55 -28.03 -5.25 1.65
N PRO A 56 -27.92 -3.93 1.87
CA PRO A 56 -27.03 -3.09 1.08
C PRO A 56 -25.59 -3.61 1.13
N ALA A 57 -24.98 -3.76 -0.05
CA ALA A 57 -23.60 -4.18 -0.16
C ALA A 57 -22.67 -3.11 0.44
N LYS A 58 -21.57 -3.57 1.04
CA LYS A 58 -20.50 -2.69 1.49
C LYS A 58 -19.68 -2.23 0.29
N LEU A 59 -19.12 -1.02 0.36
CA LEU A 59 -18.26 -0.46 -0.69
C LEU A 59 -17.08 -1.38 -1.01
N PHE A 60 -16.67 -1.41 -2.29
CA PHE A 60 -15.53 -2.23 -2.72
C PHE A 60 -14.25 -1.83 -1.99
N ARG A 61 -14.01 -0.52 -1.84
CA ARG A 61 -12.86 0.01 -1.08
C ARG A 61 -12.78 -0.56 0.34
N MET A 62 -13.93 -0.73 0.98
CA MET A 62 -13.99 -1.26 2.33
C MET A 62 -13.68 -2.76 2.37
N ALA A 63 -14.27 -3.52 1.46
CA ALA A 63 -14.03 -4.96 1.35
C ALA A 63 -12.56 -5.28 1.02
N LEU A 64 -12.02 -4.68 -0.04
CA LEU A 64 -10.63 -4.90 -0.44
C LEU A 64 -9.65 -4.31 0.57
N GLY A 65 -9.94 -3.11 1.09
CA GLY A 65 -9.08 -2.44 2.07
C GLY A 65 -8.87 -3.27 3.33
N THR A 66 -9.95 -3.86 3.87
CA THR A 66 -9.82 -4.75 5.04
C THR A 66 -9.04 -6.03 4.76
N LEU A 67 -9.19 -6.63 3.57
CA LEU A 67 -8.38 -7.78 3.17
C LEU A 67 -6.91 -7.43 3.06
N ILE A 68 -6.57 -6.28 2.47
CA ILE A 68 -5.18 -5.80 2.39
C ILE A 68 -4.61 -5.57 3.78
N ILE A 69 -5.36 -4.94 4.69
CA ILE A 69 -4.90 -4.68 6.06
C ILE A 69 -4.59 -6.00 6.77
N LYS A 70 -5.49 -6.98 6.65
CA LYS A 70 -5.30 -8.30 7.23
C LYS A 70 -4.01 -8.96 6.72
N GLU A 71 -3.81 -9.03 5.41
CA GLU A 71 -2.62 -9.64 4.80
C GLU A 71 -1.33 -8.89 5.16
N LYS A 72 -1.40 -7.56 5.28
CA LYS A 72 -0.25 -6.72 5.66
C LYS A 72 0.15 -6.86 7.12
N LEU A 73 -0.81 -7.03 8.03
CA LEU A 73 -0.55 -7.13 9.47
C LEU A 73 -0.40 -8.59 9.92
N GLY A 74 -0.89 -9.56 9.15
CA GLY A 74 -0.83 -10.98 9.49
C GLY A 74 -1.69 -11.34 10.72
N THR A 75 -2.74 -10.57 11.00
CA THR A 75 -3.59 -10.75 12.19
C THR A 75 -4.86 -11.56 11.91
N SER A 76 -5.55 -11.97 12.98
CA SER A 76 -6.84 -12.66 12.88
C SER A 76 -7.95 -11.71 12.40
N ASP A 77 -9.05 -12.26 11.84
CA ASP A 77 -10.18 -11.45 11.36
C ASP A 77 -10.77 -10.52 12.44
N ARG A 78 -10.77 -10.97 13.71
CA ARG A 78 -11.24 -10.16 14.86
C ARG A 78 -10.25 -9.07 15.21
N GLU A 79 -8.97 -9.44 15.31
CA GLU A 79 -7.90 -8.50 15.63
C GLU A 79 -7.77 -7.41 14.56
N THR A 80 -7.91 -7.75 13.28
CA THR A 80 -7.88 -6.76 12.19
C THR A 80 -8.94 -5.68 12.38
N ILE A 81 -10.13 -6.03 12.88
CA ILE A 81 -11.21 -5.06 13.11
C ILE A 81 -10.93 -4.17 14.31
N GLU A 82 -10.40 -4.71 15.40
CA GLU A 82 -9.99 -3.89 16.55
C GLU A 82 -8.85 -2.94 16.15
N GLN A 83 -7.89 -3.39 15.33
CA GLN A 83 -6.84 -2.53 14.79
C GLN A 83 -7.42 -1.38 13.94
N ILE A 84 -8.40 -1.68 13.10
CA ILE A 84 -9.10 -0.65 12.30
C ILE A 84 -9.84 0.33 13.21
N ARG A 85 -10.49 -0.16 14.25
CA ARG A 85 -11.21 0.65 15.22
C ARG A 85 -10.27 1.61 15.95
N GLU A 86 -9.11 1.14 16.38
CA GLU A 86 -8.13 1.93 17.14
C GLU A 86 -7.37 2.96 16.29
N ASN A 87 -7.27 2.75 14.97
CA ASN A 87 -6.37 3.52 14.11
C ASN A 87 -7.10 4.38 13.04
N PRO A 88 -7.07 5.72 13.15
CA PRO A 88 -7.67 6.63 12.18
C PRO A 88 -7.16 6.45 10.74
N TYR A 89 -5.89 6.08 10.55
CA TYR A 89 -5.31 5.87 9.22
C TYR A 89 -5.91 4.65 8.51
N LEU A 90 -6.25 3.61 9.27
CA LEU A 90 -6.88 2.41 8.73
C LEU A 90 -8.34 2.69 8.34
N GLN A 91 -9.05 3.46 9.16
CA GLN A 91 -10.41 3.90 8.83
C GLN A 91 -10.43 4.73 7.55
N TYR A 92 -9.49 5.65 7.38
CA TYR A 92 -9.31 6.38 6.13
C TYR A 92 -9.01 5.44 4.95
N PHE A 93 -8.10 4.48 5.12
CA PHE A 93 -7.74 3.54 4.05
C PHE A 93 -8.96 2.78 3.50
N ILE A 94 -9.84 2.35 4.40
CA ILE A 94 -11.08 1.61 4.11
C ILE A 94 -12.16 2.49 3.45
N GLY A 95 -12.00 3.82 3.52
CA GLY A 95 -12.90 4.79 2.88
C GLY A 95 -13.87 5.48 3.84
N LEU A 96 -13.59 5.48 5.15
CA LEU A 96 -14.34 6.30 6.10
C LEU A 96 -13.82 7.74 6.11
N ASN A 97 -14.75 8.69 6.16
CA ASN A 97 -14.43 10.13 6.15
C ASN A 97 -14.13 10.68 7.54
N CYS A 98 -14.63 10.03 8.59
CA CYS A 98 -14.47 10.47 9.97
C CYS A 98 -14.12 9.27 10.84
N TYR A 99 -13.34 9.54 11.90
CA TYR A 99 -13.03 8.53 12.89
C TYR A 99 -14.28 8.11 13.66
N GLN A 100 -14.49 6.81 13.81
CA GLN A 100 -15.56 6.21 14.58
C GLN A 100 -14.96 5.28 15.64
N GLN A 101 -15.43 5.40 16.87
CA GLN A 101 -14.98 4.55 17.98
C GLN A 101 -15.62 3.15 17.92
N GLU A 102 -16.70 2.99 17.16
CA GLU A 102 -17.37 1.71 16.97
C GLU A 102 -16.73 0.93 15.81
N PRO A 103 -16.73 -0.41 15.87
CA PRO A 103 -16.18 -1.23 14.80
C PRO A 103 -16.99 -1.04 13.51
N PRO A 104 -16.36 -0.63 12.39
CA PRO A 104 -17.09 -0.32 11.16
C PRO A 104 -17.64 -1.56 10.43
N LEU A 105 -17.10 -2.74 10.77
CA LEU A 105 -17.43 -4.02 10.16
C LEU A 105 -17.46 -5.12 11.22
N GLU A 106 -18.21 -6.18 10.91
CA GLU A 106 -18.21 -7.40 11.70
C GLU A 106 -17.19 -8.40 11.14
N SER A 107 -16.50 -9.13 12.02
CA SER A 107 -15.45 -10.11 11.67
C SER A 107 -15.90 -11.20 10.70
N SER A 108 -17.17 -11.58 10.77
CA SER A 108 -17.78 -12.57 9.88
C SER A 108 -17.82 -12.11 8.42
N MET A 109 -17.91 -10.79 8.17
CA MET A 109 -17.98 -10.22 6.81
C MET A 109 -16.72 -10.47 5.98
N LEU A 110 -15.55 -10.58 6.62
CA LEU A 110 -14.27 -10.87 5.96
C LEU A 110 -14.30 -12.21 5.21
N VAL A 111 -15.00 -13.22 5.75
CA VAL A 111 -15.19 -14.51 5.07
C VAL A 111 -15.96 -14.33 3.77
N HIS A 112 -17.01 -13.50 3.79
CA HIS A 112 -17.80 -13.21 2.60
C HIS A 112 -17.03 -12.36 1.58
N PHE A 113 -16.15 -11.47 2.02
CA PHE A 113 -15.28 -10.72 1.11
C PHE A 113 -14.29 -11.64 0.40
N ARG A 114 -13.64 -12.56 1.11
CA ARG A 114 -12.73 -13.55 0.50
C ARG A 114 -13.41 -14.45 -0.53
N LYS A 115 -14.67 -14.81 -0.31
CA LYS A 115 -15.45 -15.61 -1.27
C LYS A 115 -15.89 -14.84 -2.51
N ARG A 116 -15.93 -13.50 -2.45
CA ARG A 116 -16.41 -12.64 -3.55
C ARG A 116 -15.26 -12.02 -4.34
N ILE A 117 -14.14 -11.74 -3.69
CA ILE A 117 -12.95 -11.15 -4.30
C ILE A 117 -12.02 -12.30 -4.67
N ASP A 118 -12.19 -12.78 -5.90
CA ASP A 118 -11.37 -13.88 -6.43
C ASP A 118 -9.94 -13.41 -6.72
N GLY A 119 -9.00 -14.36 -6.70
CA GLY A 119 -7.60 -14.11 -7.04
C GLY A 119 -7.43 -13.53 -8.46
N GLU A 120 -8.35 -13.81 -9.37
CA GLU A 120 -8.36 -13.20 -10.71
C GLU A 120 -8.62 -11.69 -10.66
N LEU A 121 -9.56 -11.24 -9.82
CA LEU A 121 -9.85 -9.82 -9.62
C LEU A 121 -8.64 -9.12 -8.99
N ILE A 122 -8.02 -9.75 -7.99
CA ILE A 122 -6.79 -9.24 -7.35
C ILE A 122 -5.66 -9.11 -8.38
N ASN A 123 -5.47 -10.12 -9.23
CA ASN A 123 -4.45 -10.08 -10.28
C ASN A 123 -4.72 -8.98 -11.32
N LYS A 124 -6.00 -8.72 -11.67
CA LYS A 124 -6.37 -7.59 -12.53
C LYS A 124 -6.04 -6.25 -11.87
N ILE A 125 -6.30 -6.11 -10.58
CA ILE A 125 -5.96 -4.90 -9.79
C ILE A 125 -4.44 -4.67 -9.83
N ASN A 126 -3.65 -5.70 -9.50
CA ASN A 126 -2.20 -5.61 -9.53
C ASN A 126 -1.67 -5.21 -10.92
N LYS A 127 -2.22 -5.79 -11.99
CA LYS A 127 -1.87 -5.41 -13.37
C LYS A 127 -2.23 -3.95 -13.68
N LYS A 128 -3.39 -3.44 -13.26
CA LYS A 128 -3.76 -2.03 -13.46
C LYS A 128 -2.86 -1.08 -12.67
N ILE A 129 -2.51 -1.42 -11.43
CA ILE A 129 -1.60 -0.62 -10.60
C ILE A 129 -0.24 -0.48 -11.28
N VAL A 130 0.36 -1.60 -11.72
CA VAL A 130 1.67 -1.58 -12.41
C VAL A 130 1.61 -0.78 -13.71
N LYS A 131 0.56 -0.97 -14.52
CA LYS A 131 0.37 -0.20 -15.76
C LYS A 131 0.30 1.32 -15.50
N ARG A 132 -0.48 1.74 -14.50
CA ARG A 132 -0.58 3.16 -14.14
C ARG A 132 0.76 3.75 -13.72
N GLU A 133 1.57 2.97 -13.01
CA GLU A 133 2.88 3.46 -12.56
C GLU A 133 3.87 3.58 -13.73
N ILE A 134 3.85 2.63 -14.67
CA ILE A 134 4.60 2.74 -15.93
C ILE A 134 4.16 3.98 -16.71
N ASP A 135 2.86 4.17 -16.90
CA ASP A 135 2.32 5.32 -17.63
C ASP A 135 2.66 6.66 -16.96
N LYS A 136 2.70 6.72 -15.62
CA LYS A 136 3.17 7.91 -14.89
C LYS A 136 4.65 8.13 -15.13
N SER A 137 5.49 7.10 -15.06
CA SER A 137 6.93 7.23 -15.35
C SER A 137 7.18 7.67 -16.79
N ASP A 138 6.44 7.15 -17.77
CA ASP A 138 6.58 7.54 -19.17
C ASP A 138 6.09 8.98 -19.43
N LYS A 139 5.05 9.42 -18.70
CA LYS A 139 4.58 10.81 -18.73
C LYS A 139 5.56 11.75 -18.04
N GLU A 140 6.18 11.35 -16.93
CA GLU A 140 7.23 12.14 -16.27
C GLU A 140 8.51 12.23 -17.12
N VAL A 141 8.89 11.16 -17.81
CA VAL A 141 9.98 11.17 -18.79
C VAL A 141 9.63 12.11 -19.94
N LYS A 142 8.45 12.02 -20.55
CA LYS A 142 8.01 12.96 -21.60
C LYS A 142 7.90 14.42 -21.12
N LYS A 143 7.50 14.66 -19.87
CA LYS A 143 7.38 16.01 -19.30
C LYS A 143 8.74 16.59 -18.90
N LYS A 144 9.70 15.75 -18.51
CA LYS A 144 11.12 16.12 -18.34
C LYS A 144 11.80 16.34 -19.68
N ASP A 145 11.49 15.54 -20.71
CA ASP A 145 12.00 15.72 -22.07
C ASP A 145 11.50 17.03 -22.69
N CYS A 146 10.25 17.46 -22.44
CA CYS A 146 9.77 18.77 -22.87
C CYS A 146 10.41 19.96 -22.12
N LEU A 147 10.99 19.75 -20.93
CA LEU A 147 11.72 20.78 -20.17
C LEU A 147 13.26 20.64 -20.30
N GLN A 148 13.74 19.65 -21.04
CA GLN A 148 15.16 19.38 -21.29
C GLN A 148 15.49 19.31 -22.79
N GLU A 149 14.82 20.11 -23.63
CA GLU A 149 15.30 20.38 -25.00
C GLU A 149 16.55 21.28 -25.07
N LYS A 150 17.43 21.22 -24.06
CA LYS A 150 18.83 21.64 -24.19
C LYS A 150 19.77 20.63 -23.52
N GLY A 151 20.04 19.55 -24.25
CA GLY A 151 21.33 18.87 -24.32
C GLY A 151 21.67 17.87 -23.21
N GLU A 152 21.56 16.57 -23.50
CA GLU A 152 22.70 15.68 -23.79
C GLU A 152 22.22 14.22 -23.88
N LYS A 153 22.56 13.54 -24.99
CA LYS A 153 22.28 12.12 -25.18
C LYS A 153 22.99 11.30 -24.11
N ILE A 154 22.25 10.59 -23.26
CA ILE A 154 22.83 9.62 -22.32
C ILE A 154 23.51 8.52 -23.14
N LYS A 155 24.84 8.58 -23.25
CA LYS A 155 25.65 7.52 -23.86
C LYS A 155 25.79 6.37 -22.86
N ASN A 156 25.37 5.18 -23.26
CA ASN A 156 25.53 3.95 -22.49
C ASN A 156 27.02 3.78 -22.12
N LYS A 157 27.36 3.83 -20.82
CA LYS A 157 28.74 3.69 -20.32
C LYS A 157 29.15 2.22 -20.10
N GLY A 158 28.62 1.31 -20.90
CA GLY A 158 28.99 -0.10 -20.86
C GLY A 158 30.26 -0.36 -21.66
N LYS A 159 31.15 -1.24 -21.17
CA LYS A 159 32.33 -1.69 -21.90
C LYS A 159 31.95 -2.92 -22.74
N LEU A 160 31.98 -2.78 -24.07
CA LEU A 160 31.72 -3.88 -25.01
C LEU A 160 33.01 -4.71 -25.18
N ILE A 161 32.97 -6.00 -24.87
CA ILE A 161 34.08 -6.93 -25.14
C ILE A 161 33.78 -7.61 -26.49
N LEU A 162 34.64 -7.38 -27.48
CA LEU A 162 34.46 -7.85 -28.86
C LEU A 162 35.14 -9.19 -29.16
N ASP A 163 36.04 -9.62 -28.28
CA ASP A 163 36.84 -10.83 -28.44
C ASP A 163 36.62 -11.77 -27.25
N ALA A 164 36.17 -12.99 -27.54
CA ALA A 164 35.87 -14.01 -26.53
C ALA A 164 37.14 -14.58 -25.86
N THR A 165 38.33 -14.29 -26.40
CA THR A 165 39.62 -14.73 -25.82
C THR A 165 40.15 -13.80 -24.73
N CYS A 166 39.57 -12.60 -24.60
CA CYS A 166 39.98 -11.60 -23.60
C CYS A 166 39.07 -11.66 -22.36
N ALA A 167 39.49 -12.38 -21.32
CA ALA A 167 38.85 -12.31 -20.01
C ALA A 167 39.38 -11.08 -19.22
N PRO A 168 38.52 -10.25 -18.60
CA PRO A 168 39.00 -9.16 -17.75
C PRO A 168 39.77 -9.73 -16.56
N ALA A 169 41.01 -9.25 -16.36
CA ALA A 169 41.91 -9.76 -15.32
C ALA A 169 41.48 -9.40 -13.88
N ASP A 170 40.62 -8.38 -13.71
CA ASP A 170 40.06 -7.97 -12.42
C ASP A 170 38.75 -8.72 -12.11
N ILE A 171 38.84 -10.03 -11.89
CA ILE A 171 37.76 -10.82 -11.28
C ILE A 171 38.23 -11.16 -9.87
N LYS A 172 37.52 -10.66 -8.84
CA LYS A 172 37.76 -11.09 -7.46
C LYS A 172 37.27 -12.52 -7.30
N TYR A 173 38.20 -13.43 -7.10
CA TYR A 173 37.89 -14.82 -6.74
C TYR A 173 37.66 -14.94 -5.23
N PRO A 174 36.87 -15.92 -4.78
CA PRO A 174 36.59 -16.12 -3.35
C PRO A 174 37.84 -16.46 -2.52
N THR A 175 38.96 -16.77 -3.16
CA THR A 175 40.29 -16.98 -2.54
C THR A 175 41.15 -15.73 -2.46
N ASP A 176 40.73 -14.61 -3.06
CA ASP A 176 41.51 -13.38 -3.05
C ASP A 176 41.36 -12.67 -1.70
N LEU A 177 42.42 -12.73 -0.90
CA LEU A 177 42.54 -11.92 0.32
C LEU A 177 42.81 -10.48 -0.13
N GLY A 178 41.78 -9.62 -0.06
CA GLY A 178 41.85 -8.22 -0.44
C GLY A 178 42.73 -7.39 0.47
N ILE A 179 44.05 -7.53 0.29
CA ILE A 179 45.10 -6.68 0.87
C ILE A 179 45.40 -5.55 -0.11
#